data_AF-A0A679JVU5-F1
#
_entry.id   AF-A0A679JVU5-F1
#
_cell.length_a   1.000
_cell.length_b   1.000
_cell.length_c   1.000
_cell.angle_alpha   90.00
_cell.angle_beta   90.00
_cell.angle_gamma   90.00
#
_symmetry.space_group_name_H-M   'P 1'
#
loop_
_entity.id
_entity.type
_entity.pdbx_description
1 polymer ?
#
loop_
_entity_poly.entity_id
_entity_poly.type
_entity_poly.pdbx_seq_one_letter_code
_entity_poly.pdbx_strand_id
1 'polypeptide(L)'
;MNKFSKRLAFALVACAAAGAAACQEQNKPEEKAAASTPAPAQTTEAAPAPEAKPEAAATPAAEPEKKAEAPAAPAPAQPEQVAQAEPAAAPAADAAAPAEEAPPGSRKPDGDAVFPNPVSELAKSEGIKFEDGRYRNKDGDPVPVVTKDYTVDWGTWNGFRRYHDACHVCHGPNALGSTFAPSLADSLKTMDYNTFIGTVSSGRVVNRAGTEYVMPAFGEDKNIMCYIDDIYTYIKARSQNSIDSHTGMPAGRPNGREDISPEAKKAAEECTG
;
A
#
# COMPACT_ATOMS: atom_id res chain seq x y z
N MET A 1 -51.38 6.73 34.41
CA MET A 1 -51.67 6.88 32.97
C MET A 1 -50.65 6.06 32.19
N ASN A 2 -51.06 4.90 31.63
CA ASN A 2 -51.30 4.64 30.19
C ASN A 2 -50.03 4.76 29.33
N LYS A 3 -49.67 3.85 28.43
CA LYS A 3 -50.15 2.52 27.99
C LYS A 3 -49.17 2.19 26.85
N PHE A 4 -48.25 1.23 26.96
CA PHE A 4 -47.77 0.46 25.80
C PHE A 4 -47.28 -0.88 26.33
N SER A 5 -48.28 -1.76 26.43
CA SER A 5 -48.19 -3.10 26.94
C SER A 5 -47.92 -4.06 25.79
N LYS A 6 -47.06 -5.05 26.05
CA LYS A 6 -47.23 -6.47 25.70
C LYS A 6 -47.42 -6.84 24.23
N ARG A 7 -46.40 -7.55 23.72
CA ARG A 7 -46.42 -8.80 22.91
C ARG A 7 -44.96 -8.98 22.46
N LEU A 8 -44.25 -10.09 22.61
CA LEU A 8 -44.63 -11.48 22.81
C LEU A 8 -43.35 -12.20 23.26
N ALA A 9 -43.29 -12.64 24.52
CA ALA A 9 -42.38 -13.68 24.96
C ALA A 9 -43.28 -14.88 25.23
N PHE A 10 -43.13 -15.97 24.47
CA PHE A 10 -43.58 -17.33 24.83
C PHE A 10 -43.31 -18.25 23.63
N ALA A 11 -42.29 -19.11 23.75
CA ALA A 11 -42.27 -20.49 23.24
C ALA A 11 -40.86 -21.07 23.41
N LEU A 12 -40.47 -21.31 24.65
CA LEU A 12 -39.42 -22.25 25.01
C LEU A 12 -40.12 -23.26 25.90
N VAL A 13 -40.29 -24.50 25.42
CA VAL A 13 -40.40 -25.77 26.18
C VAL A 13 -40.94 -26.89 25.27
N ALA A 14 -40.19 -28.00 25.31
CA ALA A 14 -40.55 -29.39 25.02
C ALA A 14 -40.70 -29.84 23.55
N CYS A 15 -39.70 -30.59 23.08
CA CYS A 15 -39.92 -31.99 22.74
C CYS A 15 -38.61 -32.77 22.84
N ALA A 16 -38.53 -33.66 23.82
CA ALA A 16 -37.56 -34.74 23.89
C ALA A 16 -38.31 -36.06 23.66
N ALA A 17 -37.58 -37.01 23.04
CA ALA A 17 -37.92 -38.42 22.79
C ALA A 17 -38.66 -38.74 21.47
N ALA A 18 -37.87 -39.18 20.47
CA ALA A 18 -38.08 -40.46 19.78
C ALA A 18 -36.91 -40.80 18.83
N GLY A 19 -36.24 -41.91 19.12
CA GLY A 19 -35.75 -42.97 18.21
C GLY A 19 -35.14 -42.66 16.84
N ALA A 20 -33.95 -43.21 16.62
CA ALA A 20 -33.27 -43.38 15.35
C ALA A 20 -34.10 -44.16 14.30
N ALA A 21 -34.26 -43.60 13.10
CA ALA A 21 -34.31 -44.30 11.82
C ALA A 21 -34.46 -43.29 10.67
N ALA A 22 -33.87 -43.65 9.52
CA ALA A 22 -34.08 -43.09 8.19
C ALA A 22 -33.31 -41.80 7.82
N CYS A 23 -32.06 -42.01 7.42
CA CYS A 23 -31.46 -41.28 6.30
C CYS A 23 -32.23 -41.53 4.99
N GLN A 24 -32.06 -40.58 4.06
CA GLN A 24 -32.37 -40.63 2.62
C GLN A 24 -33.84 -40.48 2.24
N GLU A 25 -34.18 -39.33 1.66
CA GLU A 25 -34.53 -39.18 0.24
C GLU A 25 -34.90 -37.71 0.00
N GLN A 26 -34.72 -37.22 -1.23
CA GLN A 26 -35.23 -35.95 -1.78
C GLN A 26 -34.27 -34.75 -1.76
N ASN A 27 -33.27 -34.81 -2.63
CA ASN A 27 -32.88 -33.66 -3.46
C ASN A 27 -32.36 -34.20 -4.81
N LYS A 28 -33.24 -34.23 -5.81
CA LYS A 28 -32.89 -34.50 -7.21
C LYS A 28 -33.13 -33.21 -8.02
N PRO A 29 -32.17 -32.79 -8.87
CA PRO A 29 -32.36 -31.68 -9.80
C PRO A 29 -33.05 -32.17 -11.07
N GLU A 30 -34.02 -31.41 -11.59
CA GLU A 30 -34.56 -31.63 -12.92
C GLU A 30 -33.89 -30.69 -13.93
N GLU A 31 -33.02 -31.29 -14.74
CA GLU A 31 -32.56 -30.79 -16.03
C GLU A 31 -33.57 -31.22 -17.10
N LYS A 32 -33.96 -30.30 -17.99
CA LYS A 32 -34.51 -30.69 -19.29
C LYS A 32 -34.06 -29.74 -20.39
N ALA A 33 -33.17 -30.25 -21.23
CA ALA A 33 -32.81 -29.69 -22.52
C ALA A 33 -33.88 -29.99 -23.58
N ALA A 34 -34.04 -29.09 -24.55
CA ALA A 34 -34.41 -29.42 -25.91
C ALA A 34 -33.91 -28.32 -26.86
N ALA A 35 -33.03 -28.72 -27.78
CA ALA A 35 -32.47 -27.93 -28.85
C ALA A 35 -33.42 -27.88 -30.06
N SER A 36 -33.38 -26.79 -30.84
CA SER A 36 -33.60 -26.83 -32.29
C SER A 36 -32.92 -25.63 -32.98
N THR A 37 -32.48 -25.89 -34.21
CA THR A 37 -31.34 -25.35 -34.99
C THR A 37 -31.67 -24.06 -35.80
N PRO A 38 -30.81 -23.50 -36.70
CA PRO A 38 -30.51 -22.06 -36.72
C PRO A 38 -30.83 -21.31 -38.05
N ALA A 39 -30.51 -20.01 -38.06
CA ALA A 39 -30.25 -19.12 -39.21
C ALA A 39 -31.49 -18.59 -40.00
N PRO A 40 -31.45 -17.37 -40.61
CA PRO A 40 -30.26 -16.73 -41.17
C PRO A 40 -29.98 -15.28 -40.77
N ALA A 41 -28.73 -14.92 -41.06
CA ALA A 41 -28.19 -13.58 -41.13
C ALA A 41 -29.05 -12.66 -42.02
N GLN A 42 -29.22 -11.42 -41.55
CA GLN A 42 -29.55 -10.30 -42.41
C GLN A 42 -28.43 -9.28 -42.29
N THR A 43 -27.67 -9.22 -43.37
CA THR A 43 -26.87 -8.08 -43.81
C THR A 43 -27.78 -6.87 -44.03
N THR A 44 -27.46 -5.73 -43.42
CA THR A 44 -27.88 -4.42 -43.93
C THR A 44 -26.67 -3.51 -43.94
N GLU A 45 -26.09 -3.44 -45.13
CA GLU A 45 -25.60 -2.28 -45.88
C GLU A 45 -25.59 -0.91 -45.20
N ALA A 46 -24.52 -0.18 -45.50
CA ALA A 46 -24.20 1.16 -45.04
C ALA A 46 -24.88 2.28 -45.86
N ALA A 47 -24.93 3.46 -45.21
CA ALA A 47 -24.87 4.82 -45.76
C ALA A 47 -26.17 5.43 -46.34
N PRO A 48 -26.28 6.79 -46.47
CA PRO A 48 -25.27 7.82 -46.21
C PRO A 48 -25.72 9.02 -45.32
N ALA A 49 -24.71 9.77 -44.89
CA ALA A 49 -24.83 11.14 -44.40
C ALA A 49 -25.38 12.11 -45.47
N PRO A 50 -25.96 13.26 -45.09
CA PRO A 50 -26.09 14.39 -46.00
C PRO A 50 -24.85 15.28 -45.92
N GLU A 51 -24.06 15.29 -46.99
CA GLU A 51 -23.13 16.38 -47.31
C GLU A 51 -23.91 17.59 -47.84
N ALA A 52 -23.58 18.78 -47.32
CA ALA A 52 -23.73 20.04 -48.03
C ALA A 52 -22.36 20.73 -48.07
N LYS A 53 -22.10 21.36 -49.22
CA LYS A 53 -20.80 21.63 -49.87
C LYS A 53 -20.18 22.99 -49.47
N PRO A 54 -18.95 23.30 -49.97
CA PRO A 54 -17.94 24.11 -49.30
C PRO A 54 -17.82 25.54 -49.85
N GLU A 55 -17.06 26.38 -49.14
CA GLU A 55 -16.37 27.52 -49.75
C GLU A 55 -14.85 27.44 -49.48
N ALA A 56 -14.11 27.47 -50.59
CA ALA A 56 -12.69 27.80 -50.70
C ALA A 56 -12.50 29.31 -50.39
N ALA A 57 -11.34 29.95 -50.30
CA ALA A 57 -9.92 29.70 -50.50
C ALA A 57 -9.25 30.81 -49.61
N ALA A 58 -7.98 30.86 -49.25
CA ALA A 58 -6.82 30.79 -50.12
C ALA A 58 -5.55 30.88 -49.23
N THR A 59 -4.57 30.04 -49.54
CA THR A 59 -3.15 30.39 -49.43
C THR A 59 -2.75 31.29 -50.61
N PRO A 60 -1.68 32.07 -50.47
CA PRO A 60 -0.57 31.85 -51.40
C PRO A 60 0.81 31.79 -50.74
N ALA A 61 1.73 31.29 -51.58
CA ALA A 61 3.08 30.78 -51.37
C ALA A 61 4.16 31.76 -50.89
N ALA A 62 5.09 31.19 -50.10
CA ALA A 62 6.57 31.19 -50.17
C ALA A 62 7.42 32.47 -50.47
N GLU A 63 8.27 32.79 -49.46
CA GLU A 63 9.71 33.21 -49.43
C GLU A 63 10.24 34.45 -50.21
N PRO A 64 11.31 35.16 -49.74
CA PRO A 64 12.53 34.62 -49.09
C PRO A 64 13.11 35.38 -47.86
N GLU A 65 14.17 34.78 -47.34
CA GLU A 65 15.00 34.99 -46.14
C GLU A 65 15.40 36.43 -45.72
N LYS A 66 15.49 36.64 -44.39
CA LYS A 66 16.64 37.33 -43.77
C LYS A 66 16.85 36.99 -42.29
N LYS A 67 18.05 36.49 -42.02
CA LYS A 67 18.72 36.18 -40.76
C LYS A 67 18.67 37.34 -39.74
N ALA A 68 18.16 37.08 -38.54
CA ALA A 68 18.44 37.88 -37.36
C ALA A 68 18.64 36.96 -36.14
N GLU A 69 19.79 37.15 -35.54
CA GLU A 69 20.42 36.38 -34.48
C GLU A 69 19.68 36.59 -33.15
N ALA A 70 19.24 35.50 -32.51
CA ALA A 70 18.75 35.55 -31.13
C ALA A 70 19.96 35.48 -30.17
N PRO A 71 20.05 36.36 -29.14
CA PRO A 71 21.17 36.37 -28.23
C PRO A 71 21.17 35.13 -27.34
N ALA A 72 22.36 34.53 -27.22
CA ALA A 72 22.66 33.41 -26.35
C ALA A 72 22.29 33.72 -24.89
N ALA A 73 21.44 32.88 -24.31
CA ALA A 73 21.24 32.82 -22.87
C ALA A 73 22.48 32.14 -22.24
N PRO A 74 23.04 32.70 -21.14
CA PRO A 74 24.23 32.16 -20.51
C PRO A 74 23.95 30.81 -19.83
N ALA A 75 24.93 29.91 -19.95
CA ALA A 75 24.95 28.59 -19.34
C ALA A 75 24.76 28.66 -17.81
N PRO A 76 24.04 27.71 -17.19
CA PRO A 76 23.95 27.63 -15.74
C PRO A 76 25.31 27.24 -15.16
N ALA A 77 25.80 28.10 -14.26
CA ALA A 77 26.98 27.85 -13.45
C ALA A 77 26.75 26.64 -12.53
N GLN A 78 27.76 25.77 -12.49
CA GLN A 78 27.91 24.69 -11.52
C GLN A 78 27.90 25.27 -10.10
N PRO A 79 27.19 24.69 -9.12
CA PRO A 79 27.42 25.04 -7.73
C PRO A 79 28.77 24.46 -7.27
N GLU A 80 29.65 25.37 -6.87
CA GLU A 80 30.94 25.14 -6.24
C GLU A 80 30.86 24.18 -5.04
N GLN A 81 31.93 23.40 -4.94
CA GLN A 81 32.23 22.47 -3.86
C GLN A 81 32.28 23.22 -2.52
N VAL A 82 31.30 22.98 -1.66
CA VAL A 82 31.43 23.32 -0.23
C VAL A 82 32.30 22.27 0.44
N ALA A 83 33.49 22.73 0.83
CA ALA A 83 34.49 22.00 1.57
C ALA A 83 33.92 21.36 2.84
N GLN A 84 34.40 20.15 3.10
CA GLN A 84 34.20 19.39 4.33
C GLN A 84 34.72 20.20 5.52
N ALA A 85 33.84 20.54 6.45
CA ALA A 85 34.24 20.98 7.78
C ALA A 85 34.33 19.74 8.68
N GLU A 86 35.55 19.42 9.14
CA GLU A 86 35.78 18.51 10.26
C GLU A 86 34.96 18.94 11.49
N PRO A 87 34.35 18.01 12.25
CA PRO A 87 33.74 18.37 13.52
C PRO A 87 34.83 18.65 14.55
N ALA A 88 34.92 19.90 14.97
CA ALA A 88 35.67 20.30 16.16
C ALA A 88 35.14 19.53 17.38
N ALA A 89 36.04 18.84 18.07
CA ALA A 89 35.78 18.13 19.31
C ALA A 89 35.20 19.07 20.38
N ALA A 90 34.00 18.73 20.88
CA ALA A 90 33.46 19.34 22.09
C ALA A 90 34.17 18.74 23.32
N PRO A 91 34.49 19.54 24.34
CA PRO A 91 35.25 19.07 25.49
C PRO A 91 34.41 18.13 26.37
N ALA A 92 35.06 17.07 26.84
CA ALA A 92 34.56 16.19 27.87
C ALA A 92 34.29 16.98 29.16
N ALA A 93 33.06 16.89 29.67
CA ALA A 93 32.72 17.24 31.03
C ALA A 93 32.24 15.96 31.72
N ASP A 94 33.15 15.39 32.50
CA ASP A 94 32.91 14.32 33.46
C ASP A 94 32.12 14.89 34.63
N ALA A 95 30.86 14.49 34.75
CA ALA A 95 30.06 14.63 35.97
C ALA A 95 29.04 13.50 35.99
N ALA A 96 29.37 12.43 36.71
CA ALA A 96 28.51 11.30 36.95
C ALA A 96 27.23 11.74 37.70
N ALA A 97 26.13 11.88 36.96
CA ALA A 97 24.78 11.88 37.51
C ALA A 97 24.34 10.41 37.72
N PRO A 98 23.56 10.11 38.77
CA PRO A 98 23.11 8.74 39.05
C PRO A 98 22.26 8.21 37.89
N ALA A 99 22.46 6.94 37.55
CA ALA A 99 21.81 6.26 36.43
C ALA A 99 20.28 6.25 36.60
N GLU A 100 19.63 7.21 35.95
CA GLU A 100 18.20 7.20 35.68
C GLU A 100 17.95 6.15 34.59
N GLU A 101 17.07 5.18 34.89
CA GLU A 101 16.73 4.08 33.99
C GLU A 101 16.22 4.64 32.65
N ALA A 102 16.77 4.16 31.54
CA ALA A 102 16.53 4.76 30.23
C ALA A 102 15.03 4.71 29.88
N PRO A 103 14.46 5.78 29.28
CA PRO A 103 13.01 5.89 29.09
C PRO A 103 12.44 4.72 28.26
N PRO A 104 11.18 4.30 28.48
CA PRO A 104 10.57 3.20 27.71
C PRO A 104 10.64 3.44 26.20
N GLY A 105 11.08 2.45 25.42
CA GLY A 105 11.31 2.61 23.98
C GLY A 105 12.60 3.35 23.61
N SER A 106 13.44 3.70 24.59
CA SER A 106 14.82 4.12 24.33
C SER A 106 15.67 2.92 23.90
N ARG A 107 16.78 3.24 23.25
CA ARG A 107 17.70 2.26 22.70
C ARG A 107 18.87 2.05 23.66
N LYS A 108 19.16 0.80 24.02
CA LYS A 108 20.40 0.48 24.74
C LYS A 108 21.61 0.81 23.85
N PRO A 109 22.80 1.07 24.43
CA PRO A 109 24.04 1.26 23.67
C PRO A 109 24.34 0.11 22.69
N ASP A 110 23.91 -1.11 23.04
CA ASP A 110 24.06 -2.33 22.21
C ASP A 110 23.00 -2.45 21.09
N GLY A 111 22.09 -1.49 20.99
CA GLY A 111 21.11 -1.38 19.90
C GLY A 111 19.77 -2.08 20.13
N ASP A 112 19.59 -2.71 21.30
CA ASP A 112 18.37 -3.40 21.73
C ASP A 112 17.37 -2.45 22.42
N ALA A 113 16.07 -2.75 22.29
CA ALA A 113 15.01 -1.98 22.95
C ALA A 113 15.06 -2.10 24.47
N VAL A 114 14.80 -0.97 25.12
CA VAL A 114 14.36 -0.91 26.51
C VAL A 114 12.86 -1.18 26.54
N PHE A 115 12.48 -2.35 27.07
CA PHE A 115 11.09 -2.73 27.29
C PHE A 115 10.54 -2.06 28.56
N PRO A 116 9.23 -1.70 28.58
CA PRO A 116 8.20 -2.02 27.58
C PRO A 116 8.24 -1.12 26.33
N ASN A 117 8.07 -1.73 25.15
CA ASN A 117 7.90 -0.99 23.90
C ASN A 117 6.39 -0.80 23.61
N PRO A 118 5.89 0.45 23.49
CA PRO A 118 4.48 0.74 23.25
C PRO A 118 3.89 0.05 22.01
N VAL A 119 4.69 -0.22 20.97
CA VAL A 119 4.23 -0.91 19.75
C VAL A 119 3.85 -2.35 20.05
N SER A 120 4.75 -3.10 20.71
CA SER A 120 4.52 -4.51 21.02
C SER A 120 3.35 -4.74 21.99
N GLU A 121 3.13 -3.82 22.93
CA GLU A 121 1.98 -3.87 23.85
C GLU A 121 0.66 -3.57 23.13
N LEU A 122 0.67 -2.60 22.21
CA LEU A 122 -0.48 -2.31 21.36
C LEU A 122 -0.84 -3.53 20.51
N ALA A 123 0.15 -4.13 19.84
CA ALA A 123 -0.04 -5.33 19.03
C ALA A 123 -0.70 -6.47 19.83
N LYS A 124 -0.22 -6.75 21.04
CA LYS A 124 -0.82 -7.76 21.94
C LYS A 124 -2.27 -7.42 22.28
N SER A 125 -2.58 -6.16 22.57
CA SER A 125 -3.93 -5.72 22.92
C SER A 125 -4.92 -5.87 21.76
N GLU A 126 -4.43 -5.79 20.52
CA GLU A 126 -5.20 -5.93 19.28
C GLU A 126 -5.24 -7.37 18.76
N GLY A 127 -4.62 -8.32 19.46
CA GLY A 127 -4.54 -9.72 19.04
C GLY A 127 -3.67 -9.95 17.81
N ILE A 128 -2.77 -9.02 17.51
CA ILE A 128 -1.80 -9.09 16.42
C ILE A 128 -0.60 -9.89 16.93
N LYS A 129 -0.17 -10.88 16.13
CA LYS A 129 0.93 -11.77 16.50
C LYS A 129 2.24 -11.27 15.91
N PHE A 130 3.34 -11.46 16.63
CA PHE A 130 4.68 -11.22 16.12
C PHE A 130 5.30 -12.55 15.67
N GLU A 131 5.52 -12.71 14.37
CA GLU A 131 6.00 -13.93 13.71
C GLU A 131 6.97 -13.54 12.58
N ASP A 132 8.09 -14.25 12.46
CA ASP A 132 9.12 -14.02 11.43
C ASP A 132 9.63 -12.57 11.34
N GLY A 133 9.75 -11.90 12.50
CA GLY A 133 10.22 -10.51 12.58
C GLY A 133 9.18 -9.47 12.17
N ARG A 134 7.90 -9.88 12.01
CA ARG A 134 6.79 -9.01 11.60
C ARG A 134 5.53 -9.21 12.40
N TYR A 135 4.69 -8.18 12.40
CA TYR A 135 3.34 -8.29 12.92
C TYR A 135 2.38 -8.82 11.86
N ARG A 136 1.58 -9.81 12.25
CA ARG A 136 0.62 -10.50 11.39
C ARG A 136 -0.76 -10.53 12.03
N ASN A 137 -1.79 -10.37 11.20
CA ASN A 137 -3.17 -10.51 11.63
C ASN A 137 -3.56 -12.00 11.78
N LYS A 138 -4.81 -12.25 12.16
CA LYS A 138 -5.37 -13.62 12.30
C LYS A 138 -5.34 -14.45 11.00
N ASP A 139 -5.29 -13.79 9.85
CA ASP A 139 -5.30 -14.42 8.53
C ASP A 139 -3.86 -14.68 8.02
N GLY A 140 -2.85 -14.25 8.79
CA GLY A 140 -1.43 -14.40 8.47
C GLY A 140 -0.86 -13.26 7.62
N ASP A 141 -1.67 -12.30 7.20
CA ASP A 141 -1.20 -11.16 6.41
C ASP A 141 -0.37 -10.21 7.28
N PRO A 142 0.72 -9.62 6.75
CA PRO A 142 1.49 -8.62 7.46
C PRO A 142 0.63 -7.38 7.70
N VAL A 143 0.68 -6.82 8.91
CA VAL A 143 -0.06 -5.61 9.28
C VAL A 143 0.84 -4.60 9.97
N PRO A 144 0.64 -3.29 9.74
CA PRO A 144 1.35 -2.28 10.49
C PRO A 144 0.80 -2.18 11.91
N VAL A 145 1.66 -1.80 12.85
CA VAL A 145 1.26 -1.38 14.19
C VAL A 145 1.73 0.06 14.37
N VAL A 146 0.76 0.95 14.60
CA VAL A 146 0.99 2.39 14.69
C VAL A 146 0.42 2.90 16.00
N THR A 147 1.28 3.48 16.82
CA THR A 147 0.89 4.15 18.08
C THR A 147 0.25 5.51 17.80
N LYS A 148 -0.40 6.09 18.83
CA LYS A 148 -1.04 7.41 18.72
C LYS A 148 -0.06 8.55 18.45
N ASP A 149 1.19 8.40 18.86
CA ASP A 149 2.29 9.32 18.58
C ASP A 149 3.00 9.02 17.25
N TYR A 150 2.45 8.12 16.43
CA TYR A 150 3.01 7.70 15.13
C TYR A 150 4.41 7.08 15.22
N THR A 151 4.75 6.50 16.38
CA THR A 151 5.79 5.47 16.49
C THR A 151 5.26 4.17 15.88
N VAL A 152 6.03 3.56 14.99
CA VAL A 152 5.59 2.40 14.20
C VAL A 152 6.41 1.14 14.51
N ASP A 153 5.90 -0.03 14.14
CA ASP A 153 6.70 -1.25 14.13
C ASP A 153 7.91 -1.16 13.19
N TRP A 154 8.90 -2.02 13.44
CA TRP A 154 10.11 -2.11 12.62
C TRP A 154 9.78 -2.31 11.13
N GLY A 155 8.78 -3.14 10.82
CA GLY A 155 8.42 -3.47 9.46
C GLY A 155 7.90 -2.26 8.69
N THR A 156 6.97 -1.54 9.28
CA THR A 156 6.45 -0.26 8.75
C THR A 156 7.54 0.78 8.61
N TRP A 157 8.47 0.87 9.56
CA TRP A 157 9.62 1.77 9.46
C TRP A 157 10.57 1.43 8.31
N ASN A 158 10.94 0.16 8.18
CA ASN A 158 11.81 -0.29 7.10
C ASN A 158 11.10 -0.10 5.75
N GLY A 159 9.79 -0.32 5.72
CA GLY A 159 8.92 -0.12 4.56
C GLY A 159 8.92 1.31 4.07
N PHE A 160 8.88 2.28 4.98
CA PHE A 160 9.00 3.70 4.64
C PHE A 160 10.31 3.98 3.87
N ARG A 161 11.44 3.40 4.33
CA ARG A 161 12.75 3.57 3.69
C ARG A 161 12.80 2.89 2.33
N ARG A 162 12.37 1.62 2.24
CA ARG A 162 12.37 0.84 0.99
C ARG A 162 11.42 1.42 -0.05
N TYR A 163 10.26 1.88 0.38
CA TYR A 163 9.33 2.63 -0.48
C TYR A 163 9.97 3.88 -1.08
N HIS A 164 10.72 4.63 -0.27
CA HIS A 164 11.46 5.82 -0.74
C HIS A 164 12.72 5.49 -1.53
N ASP A 165 13.11 4.22 -1.62
CA ASP A 165 14.24 3.80 -2.45
C ASP A 165 13.76 3.43 -3.86
N ALA A 166 12.63 2.71 -3.96
CA ALA A 166 12.20 2.10 -5.22
C ALA A 166 10.84 2.57 -5.76
N CYS A 167 9.90 2.96 -4.89
CA CYS A 167 8.50 3.12 -5.29
C CYS A 167 8.05 4.59 -5.41
N HIS A 168 8.61 5.48 -4.59
CA HIS A 168 8.17 6.87 -4.49
C HIS A 168 8.35 7.67 -5.79
N VAL A 169 9.31 7.28 -6.63
CA VAL A 169 9.62 7.95 -7.90
C VAL A 169 8.39 7.98 -8.82
N CYS A 170 7.59 6.91 -8.83
CA CYS A 170 6.38 6.82 -9.63
C CYS A 170 5.14 7.07 -8.77
N HIS A 171 5.06 6.48 -7.57
CA HIS A 171 3.86 6.53 -6.73
C HIS A 171 3.80 7.74 -5.79
N GLY A 172 4.70 8.71 -5.99
CA GLY A 172 4.74 9.97 -5.26
C GLY A 172 5.28 9.83 -3.83
N PRO A 173 5.56 10.94 -3.15
CA PRO A 173 5.88 10.89 -1.72
C PRO A 173 4.67 10.36 -0.94
N ASN A 174 4.93 9.66 0.17
CA ASN A 174 3.88 9.18 1.08
C ASN A 174 2.82 8.24 0.46
N ALA A 175 3.09 7.62 -0.70
CA ALA A 175 2.14 6.75 -1.40
C ALA A 175 0.86 7.42 -1.91
N LEU A 176 0.89 8.74 -2.12
CA LEU A 176 -0.27 9.54 -2.54
C LEU A 176 -0.48 9.59 -4.07
N GLY A 177 0.38 8.94 -4.84
CA GLY A 177 0.31 8.91 -6.30
C GLY A 177 0.99 10.10 -6.95
N SER A 178 1.04 10.04 -8.28
CA SER A 178 1.53 11.11 -9.15
C SER A 178 0.69 11.17 -10.42
N THR A 179 1.06 12.06 -11.35
CA THR A 179 0.51 12.05 -12.71
C THR A 179 0.90 10.80 -13.50
N PHE A 180 1.91 10.05 -13.06
CA PHE A 180 2.41 8.85 -13.73
C PHE A 180 1.82 7.55 -13.17
N ALA A 181 1.64 7.44 -11.85
CA ALA A 181 1.17 6.20 -11.20
C ALA A 181 0.13 6.48 -10.09
N PRO A 182 -0.78 5.52 -9.81
CA PRO A 182 -1.88 5.73 -8.86
C PRO A 182 -1.41 5.87 -7.41
N SER A 183 -2.29 6.44 -6.58
CA SER A 183 -2.17 6.45 -5.11
C SER A 183 -2.26 5.03 -4.57
N LEU A 184 -1.15 4.55 -3.98
CA LEU A 184 -1.13 3.22 -3.34
C LEU A 184 -1.84 3.25 -1.99
N ALA A 185 -1.82 4.39 -1.29
CA ALA A 185 -2.60 4.58 -0.07
C ALA A 185 -4.11 4.42 -0.33
N ASP A 186 -4.62 4.89 -1.47
CA ASP A 186 -6.00 4.65 -1.86
C ASP A 186 -6.24 3.22 -2.36
N SER A 187 -5.27 2.64 -3.10
CA SER A 187 -5.39 1.29 -3.64
C SER A 187 -5.51 0.22 -2.54
N LEU A 188 -4.72 0.32 -1.46
CA LEU A 188 -4.74 -0.64 -0.35
C LEU A 188 -5.96 -0.51 0.59
N LYS A 189 -6.90 0.39 0.30
CA LYS A 189 -8.19 0.41 0.99
C LYS A 189 -9.02 -0.83 0.65
N THR A 190 -8.89 -1.31 -0.58
CA THR A 190 -9.69 -2.42 -1.13
C THR A 190 -8.85 -3.56 -1.70
N MET A 191 -7.59 -3.30 -2.04
CA MET A 191 -6.66 -4.33 -2.51
C MET A 191 -6.19 -5.21 -1.34
N ASP A 192 -6.27 -6.52 -1.53
CA ASP A 192 -5.73 -7.52 -0.60
C ASP A 192 -4.21 -7.71 -0.78
N TYR A 193 -3.59 -8.35 0.21
CA TYR A 193 -2.15 -8.57 0.25
C TYR A 193 -1.64 -9.43 -0.92
N ASN A 194 -2.32 -10.53 -1.28
CA ASN A 194 -1.88 -11.40 -2.38
C ASN A 194 -1.93 -10.68 -3.73
N THR A 195 -2.97 -9.87 -3.96
CA THR A 195 -3.06 -9.01 -5.15
C THR A 195 -1.91 -7.99 -5.20
N PHE A 196 -1.54 -7.41 -4.05
CA PHE A 196 -0.39 -6.50 -3.97
C PHE A 196 0.91 -7.21 -4.34
N ILE A 197 1.21 -8.35 -3.71
CA ILE A 197 2.43 -9.14 -3.99
C ILE A 197 2.47 -9.55 -5.44
N GLY A 198 1.38 -10.09 -5.98
CA GLY A 198 1.28 -10.48 -7.39
C GLY A 198 1.59 -9.31 -8.32
N THR A 199 0.98 -8.16 -8.08
CA THR A 199 1.19 -6.95 -8.90
C THR A 199 2.64 -6.45 -8.85
N VAL A 200 3.27 -6.43 -7.68
CA VAL A 200 4.67 -5.98 -7.54
C VAL A 200 5.62 -6.99 -8.20
N SER A 201 5.36 -8.29 -8.00
CA SER A 201 6.21 -9.36 -8.52
C SER A 201 6.17 -9.43 -10.04
N SER A 202 4.96 -9.39 -10.63
CA SER A 202 4.78 -9.53 -12.09
C SER A 202 4.87 -8.21 -12.86
N GLY A 203 4.82 -7.08 -12.15
CA GLY A 203 4.56 -5.79 -12.78
C GLY A 203 3.14 -5.69 -13.32
N ARG A 204 2.82 -4.56 -13.95
CA ARG A 204 1.49 -4.29 -14.50
C ARG A 204 1.55 -3.31 -15.66
N VAL A 205 0.85 -3.63 -16.74
CA VAL A 205 0.63 -2.72 -17.88
C VAL A 205 -0.82 -2.27 -17.89
N VAL A 206 -1.07 -0.97 -18.04
CA VAL A 206 -2.41 -0.38 -18.13
C VAL A 206 -2.46 0.60 -19.29
N ASN A 207 -3.43 0.42 -20.18
CA ASN A 207 -3.71 1.36 -21.26
C ASN A 207 -4.83 2.32 -20.85
N ARG A 208 -4.57 3.64 -20.87
CA ARG A 208 -5.55 4.69 -20.59
C ARG A 208 -5.55 5.71 -21.72
N ALA A 209 -6.69 5.85 -22.40
CA ALA A 209 -6.89 6.81 -23.50
C ALA A 209 -5.81 6.71 -24.61
N GLY A 210 -5.35 5.50 -24.92
CA GLY A 210 -4.32 5.26 -25.93
C GLY A 210 -2.87 5.41 -25.44
N THR A 211 -2.66 5.78 -24.16
CA THR A 211 -1.34 5.81 -23.53
C THR A 211 -1.12 4.58 -22.66
N GLU A 212 0.01 3.91 -22.86
CA GLU A 212 0.42 2.76 -22.06
C GLU A 212 1.23 3.21 -20.83
N TYR A 213 0.84 2.71 -19.65
CA TYR A 213 1.54 2.90 -18.38
C TYR A 213 2.07 1.55 -17.92
N VAL A 214 3.38 1.47 -17.72
CA VAL A 214 4.07 0.24 -17.33
C VAL A 214 4.64 0.40 -15.92
N MET A 215 4.18 -0.45 -15.01
CA MET A 215 4.85 -0.74 -13.75
C MET A 215 5.78 -1.94 -13.99
N PRO A 216 7.10 -1.78 -13.83
CA PRO A 216 8.05 -2.88 -13.98
C PRO A 216 7.77 -4.04 -13.02
N ALA A 217 8.19 -5.23 -13.42
CA ALA A 217 8.21 -6.39 -12.54
C ALA A 217 9.39 -6.31 -11.58
N PHE A 218 9.16 -6.54 -10.29
CA PHE A 218 10.20 -6.56 -9.27
C PHE A 218 10.45 -7.96 -8.67
N GLY A 219 9.84 -9.00 -9.23
CA GLY A 219 9.93 -10.37 -8.70
C GLY A 219 11.35 -10.95 -8.60
N GLU A 220 12.31 -10.41 -9.35
CA GLU A 220 13.72 -10.83 -9.31
C GLU A 220 14.61 -9.89 -8.47
N ASP A 221 14.07 -8.76 -8.00
CA ASP A 221 14.81 -7.79 -7.20
C ASP A 221 14.75 -8.14 -5.71
N LYS A 222 15.85 -8.68 -5.17
CA LYS A 222 15.98 -9.00 -3.75
C LYS A 222 15.83 -7.79 -2.84
N ASN A 223 16.16 -6.57 -3.29
CA ASN A 223 15.99 -5.37 -2.49
C ASN A 223 14.52 -5.01 -2.26
N ILE A 224 13.61 -5.61 -3.03
CA ILE A 224 12.17 -5.43 -2.90
C ILE A 224 11.54 -6.70 -2.36
N MET A 225 11.80 -7.84 -2.98
CA MET A 225 11.12 -9.09 -2.63
C MET A 225 11.45 -9.60 -1.23
N CYS A 226 12.65 -9.36 -0.72
CA CYS A 226 12.99 -9.68 0.68
C CYS A 226 12.27 -8.79 1.71
N TYR A 227 11.83 -7.61 1.28
CA TYR A 227 11.23 -6.58 2.13
C TYR A 227 9.82 -6.22 1.66
N ILE A 228 9.17 -7.09 0.90
CA ILE A 228 7.89 -6.77 0.27
C ILE A 228 6.79 -6.58 1.32
N ASP A 229 6.86 -7.35 2.40
CA ASP A 229 6.00 -7.21 3.57
C ASP A 229 6.21 -5.87 4.27
N ASP A 230 7.45 -5.37 4.38
CA ASP A 230 7.73 -4.04 4.92
C ASP A 230 7.04 -2.96 4.08
N ILE A 231 7.24 -3.03 2.76
CA ILE A 231 6.69 -2.06 1.82
C ILE A 231 5.17 -2.07 1.92
N TYR A 232 4.56 -3.26 1.99
CA TYR A 232 3.13 -3.41 2.19
C TYR A 232 2.65 -2.77 3.49
N THR A 233 3.26 -3.08 4.65
CA THR A 233 2.80 -2.53 5.94
C THR A 233 2.92 -1.02 5.99
N TYR A 234 3.99 -0.45 5.43
CA TYR A 234 4.11 1.00 5.28
C TYR A 234 2.95 1.60 4.48
N ILE A 235 2.70 1.12 3.26
CA ILE A 235 1.61 1.65 2.42
C ILE A 235 0.25 1.39 3.10
N LYS A 236 0.09 0.25 3.78
CA LYS A 236 -1.14 -0.08 4.51
C LYS A 236 -1.38 0.89 5.67
N ALA A 237 -0.35 1.29 6.40
CA ALA A 237 -0.45 2.32 7.44
C ALA A 237 -0.90 3.67 6.85
N ARG A 238 -0.39 4.04 5.66
CA ARG A 238 -0.86 5.24 4.92
C ARG A 238 -2.34 5.13 4.56
N SER A 239 -2.74 3.95 4.11
CA SER A 239 -4.11 3.65 3.69
C SER A 239 -5.09 3.74 4.86
N GLN A 240 -4.75 3.09 5.98
CA GLN A 240 -5.55 3.05 7.20
C GLN A 240 -5.76 4.42 7.82
N ASN A 241 -4.83 5.36 7.68
CA ASN A 241 -4.97 6.72 8.23
C ASN A 241 -6.21 7.45 7.72
N SER A 242 -6.68 7.09 6.52
CA SER A 242 -7.90 7.67 5.94
C SER A 242 -9.19 7.02 6.45
N ILE A 243 -9.09 5.88 7.12
CA ILE A 243 -10.19 5.11 7.72
C ILE A 243 -10.26 5.42 9.22
N ASP A 244 -9.12 5.34 9.90
CA ASP A 244 -8.96 5.67 11.31
C ASP A 244 -7.53 6.19 11.56
N SER A 245 -7.44 7.42 12.07
CA SER A 245 -6.18 8.08 12.38
C SER A 245 -5.41 7.44 13.54
N HIS A 246 -6.04 6.58 14.34
CA HIS A 246 -5.38 5.90 15.47
C HIS A 246 -4.69 4.60 15.07
N THR A 247 -5.04 4.03 13.92
CA THR A 247 -4.48 2.77 13.40
C THR A 247 -3.65 2.96 12.14
N GLY A 248 -3.53 4.21 11.66
CA GLY A 248 -2.75 4.56 10.49
C GLY A 248 -1.77 5.70 10.74
N MET A 249 -1.01 6.04 9.70
CA MET A 249 0.03 7.06 9.74
C MET A 249 -0.26 8.22 8.76
N PRO A 250 -0.26 9.49 9.23
CA PRO A 250 -0.47 10.67 8.40
C PRO A 250 0.79 11.04 7.61
N ALA A 251 0.66 11.87 6.56
CA ALA A 251 1.79 12.29 5.70
C ALA A 251 3.00 12.79 6.48
N GLY A 252 4.18 12.28 6.12
CA GLY A 252 5.42 12.53 6.85
C GLY A 252 6.22 11.25 7.10
N ARG A 253 7.42 11.46 7.65
CA ARG A 253 8.27 10.40 8.18
C ARG A 253 7.63 9.87 9.49
N PRO A 254 7.70 8.56 9.79
CA PRO A 254 7.27 8.08 11.10
C PRO A 254 8.04 8.79 12.23
N ASN A 255 7.37 9.05 13.35
CA ASN A 255 7.95 9.82 14.45
C ASN A 255 9.01 9.01 15.22
N GLY A 256 8.80 7.70 15.27
CA GLY A 256 9.68 6.75 15.92
C GLY A 256 9.50 5.36 15.33
N ARG A 257 10.30 4.41 15.84
CA ARG A 257 10.17 2.99 15.48
C ARG A 257 10.45 2.11 16.68
N GLU A 258 9.86 0.93 16.66
CA GLU A 258 10.37 -0.23 17.42
C GLU A 258 11.79 -0.59 16.97
N ASP A 259 12.61 -1.08 17.91
CA ASP A 259 13.92 -1.62 17.57
C ASP A 259 13.81 -2.90 16.74
N ILE A 260 14.83 -3.13 15.93
CA ILE A 260 14.91 -4.32 15.10
C ILE A 260 15.09 -5.58 15.97
N SER A 261 14.17 -6.53 15.83
CA SER A 261 14.24 -7.79 16.56
C SER A 261 15.33 -8.73 16.00
N PRO A 262 15.85 -9.69 16.78
CA PRO A 262 16.74 -10.73 16.27
C PRO A 262 16.14 -11.52 15.11
N GLU A 263 14.83 -11.79 15.13
CA GLU A 263 14.10 -12.47 14.08
C GLU A 263 14.08 -11.64 12.79
N ALA A 264 13.87 -10.32 12.89
CA ALA A 264 13.90 -9.42 11.75
C ALA A 264 15.31 -9.29 11.14
N LYS A 265 16.37 -9.30 11.96
CA LYS A 265 17.77 -9.36 11.48
C LYS A 265 18.02 -10.65 10.71
N LYS A 266 17.66 -11.78 11.32
CA LYS A 266 17.82 -13.11 10.73
C LYS A 266 17.06 -13.25 9.41
N ALA A 267 15.79 -12.82 9.37
CA ALA A 267 14.98 -12.88 8.15
C ALA A 267 15.58 -12.03 7.02
N ALA A 268 16.16 -10.86 7.35
CA ALA A 268 16.87 -10.04 6.37
C ALA A 268 18.12 -10.75 5.84
N GLU A 269 18.99 -11.25 6.72
CA GLU A 269 20.21 -11.98 6.37
C GLU A 269 19.92 -13.22 5.51
N GLU A 270 18.96 -14.04 5.92
CA GLU A 270 18.59 -15.27 5.20
C GLU A 270 18.07 -15.00 3.78
N CYS A 271 17.40 -13.86 3.55
CA CYS A 271 16.88 -13.52 2.24
C CYS A 271 17.93 -12.84 1.34
N THR A 272 18.73 -11.92 1.90
CA THR A 272 19.69 -11.16 1.10
C THR A 272 20.97 -11.91 0.79
N GLY A 273 21.37 -12.88 1.63
CA GLY A 273 22.64 -13.61 1.54
C GLY A 273 23.78 -12.83 2.19
#